data_AF-A0A176S0I7-F1
#
_entry.id   AF-A0A176S0I7-F1
#
_cell.length_a   1.000
_cell.length_b   1.000
_cell.length_c   1.000
_cell.angle_alpha   90.00
_cell.angle_beta   90.00
_cell.angle_gamma   90.00
#
_symmetry.space_group_name_H-M   'P 1'
#
loop_
_entity.id
_entity.type
_entity.pdbx_description
1 polymer ?
#
loop_
_entity_poly.entity_id
_entity_poly.type
_entity_poly.pdbx_seq_one_letter_code
_entity_poly.pdbx_strand_id
1 'polypeptide(L)' 'IRVTLRKKGRPTGEVDALIAAIALAHNAILVTDNTKHFEHIEGLTLENWLQVYEFNQ' A
#
# COMPACT_ATOMS: atom_id res chain seq x y z
N ILE A 1 3.13 11.69 -1.08
CA ILE A 1 3.39 10.29 -0.67
C ILE A 1 4.90 10.02 -0.53
N ARG A 2 5.66 9.84 -1.63
CA ARG A 2 7.10 9.46 -1.59
C ARG A 2 7.99 10.37 -0.74
N VAL A 3 7.89 11.70 -0.90
CA VAL A 3 8.70 12.65 -0.11
C VAL A 3 8.37 12.58 1.39
N THR A 4 7.08 12.50 1.73
CA THR A 4 6.60 12.37 3.11
C THR A 4 7.13 11.10 3.77
N LEU A 5 7.03 9.98 3.05
CA LEU A 5 7.50 8.68 3.50
C LEU A 5 9.03 8.63 3.68
N ARG A 6 9.78 9.22 2.76
CA ARG A 6 11.25 9.37 2.90
C ARG A 6 11.62 10.20 4.13
N LYS A 7 10.91 11.29 4.40
CA LYS A 7 11.12 12.11 5.61
C LYS A 7 10.82 11.34 6.90
N LYS A 8 9.89 10.38 6.87
CA LYS A 8 9.55 9.50 8.00
C LYS A 8 10.46 8.26 8.10
N GLY A 9 11.54 8.17 7.31
CA GLY A 9 12.46 7.02 7.32
C GLY A 9 11.88 5.73 6.73
N ARG A 10 10.79 5.81 5.96
CA ARG A 10 10.05 4.68 5.40
C ARG A 10 9.91 4.84 3.88
N PRO A 11 11.02 4.82 3.11
CA PRO A 11 10.95 5.06 1.67
C PRO A 11 10.07 4.00 0.99
N THR A 12 9.28 4.42 0.01
CA THR A 12 8.52 3.54 -0.89
C THR A 12 9.05 3.70 -2.31
N GLY A 13 8.81 2.70 -3.17
CA GLY A 13 9.18 2.74 -4.58
C GLY A 13 8.51 3.91 -5.32
N GLU A 14 9.10 4.32 -6.45
CA GLU A 14 8.51 5.38 -7.27
C GLU A 14 7.18 4.95 -7.89
N VAL A 15 7.13 3.72 -8.42
CA VAL A 15 5.91 3.12 -8.97
C VAL A 15 4.88 2.89 -7.86
N ASP A 16 5.29 2.39 -6.70
CA ASP A 16 4.42 2.20 -5.54
C ASP A 16 3.76 3.50 -5.10
N ALA A 17 4.51 4.61 -5.11
CA ALA A 17 3.96 5.92 -4.81
C ALA A 17 2.91 6.39 -5.83
N LEU A 18 3.05 6.05 -7.11
CA LEU A 18 2.07 6.36 -8.16
C LEU A 18 0.81 5.49 -8.02
N ILE A 19 0.97 4.19 -7.79
CA ILE A 19 -0.14 3.25 -7.54
C ILE A 19 -0.96 3.73 -6.34
N ALA A 20 -0.30 4.05 -5.23
CA ALA A 20 -0.97 4.55 -4.04
C ALA A 20 -1.66 5.90 -4.26
N ALA A 21 -1.06 6.79 -5.06
CA ALA A 21 -1.68 8.07 -5.40
C ALA A 21 -2.97 7.89 -6.19
N ILE A 22 -3.00 6.95 -7.14
CA ILE A 22 -4.21 6.61 -7.91
C ILE A 22 -5.29 6.05 -6.97
N ALA A 23 -4.95 5.08 -6.13
CA ALA A 23 -5.92 4.49 -5.19
C ALA A 23 -6.53 5.55 -4.25
N LEU A 24 -5.70 6.44 -3.70
CA LEU A 24 -6.14 7.54 -2.85
C LEU A 24 -7.03 8.55 -3.58
N ALA A 25 -6.66 8.93 -4.82
CA ALA A 25 -7.44 9.89 -5.62
C ALA A 25 -8.86 9.38 -5.93
N HIS A 26 -9.03 8.06 -6.01
CA HIS A 26 -10.31 7.40 -6.27
C HIS A 26 -11.00 6.86 -5.02
N ASN A 27 -10.42 7.06 -3.83
CA ASN A 27 -10.90 6.48 -2.57
C ASN A 27 -11.13 4.95 -2.68
N ALA A 28 -10.22 4.28 -3.39
CA ALA A 28 -10.29 2.86 -3.72
C ALA A 28 -9.47 2.00 -2.74
N ILE A 29 -9.81 0.72 -2.65
CA ILE A 29 -9.02 -0.29 -1.94
C ILE A 29 -7.91 -0.80 -2.86
N LEU A 30 -6.66 -0.76 -2.41
CA LEU A 30 -5.53 -1.34 -3.13
C LEU A 30 -5.33 -2.79 -2.68
N VAL A 31 -5.60 -3.70 -3.61
CA VAL A 31 -5.37 -5.14 -3.42
C VAL A 31 -3.94 -5.47 -3.82
N THR A 32 -3.14 -6.04 -2.90
CA THR A 32 -1.75 -6.42 -3.16
C THR A 32 -1.27 -7.48 -2.16
N ASP A 33 -0.38 -8.38 -2.59
CA ASP A 33 0.37 -9.28 -1.71
C ASP A 33 1.62 -8.61 -1.11
N ASN A 34 2.05 -7.47 -1.67
CA ASN A 34 3.21 -6.70 -1.21
C ASN A 34 2.84 -5.58 -0.23
N THR A 35 2.01 -5.89 0.76
CA THR A 35 1.42 -4.92 1.70
C THR A 35 2.47 -4.04 2.41
N LYS A 36 3.67 -4.58 2.69
CA LYS A 36 4.78 -3.87 3.35
C LYS A 36 5.22 -2.59 2.63
N HIS A 37 5.08 -2.53 1.30
CA HIS A 37 5.44 -1.34 0.53
C HIS A 37 4.45 -0.19 0.70
N PHE A 38 3.23 -0.50 1.15
CA PHE A 38 2.09 0.40 1.16
C PHE A 38 1.53 0.67 2.56
N GLU A 39 1.81 -0.19 3.55
CA GLU A 39 1.26 -0.14 4.91
C GLU A 39 1.52 1.19 5.66
N HIS A 40 2.52 1.95 5.20
CA HIS A 40 2.92 3.22 5.80
C HIS A 40 2.29 4.44 5.12
N ILE A 41 1.50 4.24 4.07
CA ILE A 41 0.82 5.31 3.33
C ILE A 41 -0.49 5.63 4.05
N GLU A 42 -0.49 6.79 4.71
CA GLU A 42 -1.64 7.29 5.45
C GLU A 42 -2.88 7.45 4.54
N GLY A 43 -4.02 6.93 4.99
CA GLY A 43 -5.30 6.97 4.26
C GLY A 43 -5.50 5.89 3.20
N LEU A 44 -4.49 5.07 2.90
CA LEU A 44 -4.59 4.01 1.91
C LEU A 44 -5.22 2.76 2.53
N THR A 45 -6.32 2.28 1.95
CA THR A 45 -6.95 1.02 2.37
C THR A 45 -6.34 -0.14 1.58
N LEU A 46 -5.95 -1.20 2.29
CA LEU A 46 -5.26 -2.37 1.72
C LEU A 46 -6.04 -3.65 1.94
N GLU A 47 -5.99 -4.53 0.95
CA GLU A 47 -6.42 -5.92 1.09
C GLU A 47 -5.34 -6.84 0.55
N ASN A 48 -5.11 -7.96 1.25
CA ASN A 48 -4.32 -9.08 0.75
C ASN A 48 -5.21 -10.30 0.59
N TRP A 49 -5.58 -10.62 -0.64
CA TRP A 49 -6.45 -11.77 -0.92
C TRP A 49 -5.76 -13.12 -0.72
N LEU A 50 -4.43 -13.17 -0.69
CA LEU A 50 -3.68 -14.41 -0.43
C LEU A 50 -3.71 -14.79 1.06
N GLN A 51 -3.81 -13.82 1.96
CA GLN A 51 -3.84 -14.05 3.41
C GLN A 51 -5.08 -14.86 3.86
N VAL A 52 -6.18 -14.78 3.11
CA VAL A 52 -7.42 -15.52 3.40
C VAL A 52 -7.24 -17.04 3.22
N TYR A 53 -6.27 -17.47 2.41
CA TYR A 53 -6.01 -18.90 2.16
C TYR A 53 -5.08 -19.55 3.20
N GLU A 54 -4.46 -18.80 4.10
CA GLU A 54 -3.51 -19.34 5.10
C GLU A 54 -4.21 -19.94 6.34
N PHE A 55 -5.49 -19.65 6.58
CA PHE A 55 -6.25 -20.16 7.74
C PHE A 55 -6.96 -21.50 7.49
N ASN A 56 -6.94 -22.02 6.25
CA ASN A 56 -7.63 -23.25 5.85
C ASN A 56 -6.70 -24.44 5.57
N GLN A 57 -5.49 -24.45 6.14
CA GLN A 57 -4.58 -25.61 6.11
C GLN A 57 -4.20 -26.07 7.52
#